data_AF-A0A8H7DTF3-F1
#
_entry.id   AF-A0A8H7DTF3-F1
#
_cell.length_a   1.000
_cell.length_b   1.000
_cell.length_c   1.000
_cell.angle_alpha   90.00
_cell.angle_beta   90.00
_cell.angle_gamma   90.00
#
_symmetry.space_group_name_H-M   'P 1'
#
loop_
_entity.id
_entity.type
_entity.pdbx_description
1 polymer ?
#
loop_
_entity_poly.entity_id
_entity_poly.type
_entity_poly.pdbx_seq_one_letter_code
_entity_poly.pdbx_strand_id
1 'polypeptide(L)'
;MVWVSNQASTCLNVSITARSGGAAGFYPVEHAPEVWAVNHWSRAANASETAVIRLRNTSVTVNNVKGTDLLLVYDNAVIQVPDTNVSIPDGCVSVSETNATWS
;
A
#
# COMPACT_ATOMS: atom_id res chain seq x y z
N MET A 1 3.99 -4.49 5.88
CA MET A 1 2.60 -4.99 5.73
C MET A 1 2.03 -4.54 4.39
N VAL A 2 1.13 -5.27 3.70
CA VAL A 2 0.45 -4.69 2.52
C VAL A 2 -0.64 -3.75 3.00
N TRP A 3 -0.67 -2.54 2.45
CA TRP A 3 -1.73 -1.58 2.69
C TRP A 3 -2.61 -1.41 1.47
N VAL A 4 -3.92 -1.23 1.67
CA VAL A 4 -4.85 -0.92 0.58
C VAL A 4 -5.62 0.35 0.91
N SER A 5 -5.47 1.35 0.07
CA SER A 5 -6.17 2.62 0.14
C SER A 5 -7.32 2.64 -0.86
N ASN A 6 -8.54 2.84 -0.37
CA ASN A 6 -9.71 3.02 -1.21
C ASN A 6 -9.91 4.51 -1.54
N GLN A 7 -9.47 4.92 -2.72
CA GLN A 7 -9.69 6.24 -3.30
C GLN A 7 -10.82 6.23 -4.35
N ALA A 8 -11.53 5.10 -4.48
CA ALA A 8 -12.65 4.93 -5.39
C ALA A 8 -13.94 5.46 -4.73
N SER A 9 -14.89 5.92 -5.54
CA SER A 9 -16.16 6.49 -5.05
C SER A 9 -17.14 5.45 -4.48
N THR A 10 -16.67 4.23 -4.18
CA THR A 10 -17.49 3.06 -3.82
C THR A 10 -16.72 2.08 -2.94
N CYS A 11 -17.43 1.16 -2.28
CA CYS A 11 -16.82 0.05 -1.59
C CYS A 11 -16.07 -0.87 -2.57
N LEU A 12 -14.92 -1.39 -2.14
CA LEU A 12 -14.13 -2.37 -2.88
C LEU A 12 -13.95 -3.64 -2.04
N ASN A 13 -13.81 -4.78 -2.71
CA ASN A 13 -13.55 -6.06 -2.06
C ASN A 13 -12.16 -6.57 -2.47
N VAL A 14 -11.27 -6.78 -1.51
CA VAL A 14 -9.89 -7.23 -1.78
C VAL A 14 -9.67 -8.63 -1.23
N SER A 15 -8.98 -9.43 -2.02
CA SER A 15 -8.34 -10.67 -1.60
C SER A 15 -6.86 -10.61 -1.99
N ILE A 16 -5.96 -11.03 -1.12
CA ILE A 16 -4.53 -11.13 -1.44
C ILE A 16 -4.10 -12.57 -1.12
N THR A 17 -3.50 -13.26 -2.09
CA THR A 17 -3.10 -14.66 -1.93
C THR A 17 -1.95 -14.77 -0.91
N ALA A 18 -2.12 -15.68 0.06
CA ALA A 18 -1.21 -16.06 1.17
C ALA A 18 -1.21 -15.21 2.49
N ARG A 19 -2.41 -15.00 3.05
CA ARG A 19 -2.80 -14.45 4.39
C ARG A 19 -2.65 -12.98 4.76
N SER A 20 -3.80 -12.33 5.02
CA SER A 20 -4.02 -11.59 6.26
C SER A 20 -5.50 -11.56 6.62
N GLY A 21 -5.77 -11.62 7.92
CA GLY A 21 -7.00 -12.09 8.55
C GLY A 21 -6.96 -13.57 8.94
N GLY A 22 -6.04 -14.37 8.37
CA GLY A 22 -5.99 -15.83 8.53
C GLY A 22 -6.72 -16.63 7.46
N ALA A 23 -7.62 -16.02 6.66
CA ALA A 23 -8.41 -16.72 5.64
C ALA A 23 -8.40 -16.05 4.26
N ALA A 24 -8.47 -16.86 3.20
CA ALA A 24 -8.45 -16.51 1.77
C ALA A 24 -9.76 -15.82 1.26
N GLY A 25 -10.42 -15.06 2.11
CA GLY A 25 -11.68 -14.37 1.80
C GLY A 25 -11.49 -13.06 1.02
N PHE A 26 -12.60 -12.53 0.51
CA PHE A 26 -12.72 -11.15 0.08
C PHE A 26 -13.20 -10.32 1.26
N TYR A 27 -12.52 -9.20 1.53
CA TYR A 27 -12.87 -8.30 2.62
C TYR A 27 -13.22 -6.92 2.07
N PRO A 28 -14.28 -6.28 2.61
CA PRO A 28 -14.64 -4.93 2.21
C PRO A 28 -13.62 -3.91 2.74
N VAL A 29 -13.27 -2.95 1.90
CA VAL A 29 -12.48 -1.76 2.24
C VAL A 29 -13.36 -0.55 1.97
N GLU A 30 -13.76 0.14 3.04
CA GLU A 30 -14.70 1.27 2.97
C GLU A 30 -14.05 2.53 2.37
N HIS A 31 -14.87 3.36 1.74
CA HIS A 31 -14.47 4.68 1.25
C HIS A 31 -14.61 5.69 2.40
N ALA A 32 -13.55 5.85 3.19
CA ALA A 32 -13.45 6.78 4.33
C ALA A 32 -11.98 6.83 4.80
N PRO A 33 -11.60 7.66 5.81
CA PRO A 33 -10.22 7.70 6.29
C PRO A 33 -9.72 6.28 6.58
N GLU A 34 -8.53 5.95 6.09
CA GLU A 34 -8.00 4.60 6.17
C GLU A 34 -7.93 4.11 7.62
N VAL A 35 -8.72 3.10 7.96
CA VAL A 35 -8.73 2.52 9.30
C VAL A 35 -7.83 1.29 9.31
N TRP A 36 -6.87 1.29 10.24
CA TRP A 36 -5.91 0.20 10.40
C TRP A 36 -6.58 -1.17 10.44
N ALA A 37 -7.66 -1.35 11.19
CA ALA A 37 -8.28 -2.66 11.42
C ALA A 37 -8.80 -3.38 10.14
N VAL A 38 -9.02 -2.65 9.05
CA VAL A 38 -9.70 -3.17 7.84
C VAL A 38 -8.83 -3.10 6.58
N ASN A 39 -7.88 -2.15 6.53
CA ASN A 39 -7.19 -1.81 5.29
C ASN A 39 -5.80 -2.45 5.16
N HIS A 40 -5.47 -3.45 5.99
CA HIS A 40 -4.15 -4.06 6.01
C HIS A 40 -4.13 -5.57 5.82
N TRP A 41 -3.04 -6.00 5.18
CA TRP A 41 -2.67 -7.40 5.14
C TRP A 41 -1.26 -7.68 5.71
N SER A 42 -1.19 -8.41 6.83
CA SER A 42 0.03 -8.99 7.43
C SER A 42 0.70 -10.05 6.55
N ARG A 43 1.66 -9.62 5.71
CA ARG A 43 2.44 -10.47 4.79
C ARG A 43 3.92 -10.49 5.10
N ALA A 44 4.61 -11.53 4.62
CA ALA A 44 6.06 -11.55 4.59
C ALA A 44 6.57 -10.42 3.67
N ALA A 45 7.47 -9.58 4.19
CA ALA A 45 7.91 -8.35 3.53
C ALA A 45 8.35 -8.55 2.08
N ASN A 46 9.05 -9.65 1.78
CA ASN A 46 9.66 -9.90 0.47
C ASN A 46 8.99 -11.02 -0.33
N ALA A 47 7.92 -11.64 0.19
CA ALA A 47 7.20 -12.67 -0.55
C ALA A 47 6.35 -12.02 -1.66
N SER A 48 6.39 -12.62 -2.84
CA SER A 48 5.60 -12.21 -3.99
C SER A 48 4.19 -12.80 -3.88
N GLU A 49 3.18 -11.94 -3.89
CA GLU A 49 1.78 -12.35 -3.79
C GLU A 49 0.92 -11.78 -4.93
N THR A 50 -0.33 -12.23 -5.02
CA THR A 50 -1.32 -11.72 -5.98
C THR A 50 -2.47 -11.07 -5.22
N ALA A 51 -2.73 -9.79 -5.48
CA ALA A 51 -3.95 -9.13 -5.04
C ALA A 51 -5.03 -9.20 -6.13
N VAL A 52 -6.24 -9.57 -5.73
CA VAL A 52 -7.45 -9.53 -6.54
C VAL A 52 -8.39 -8.49 -5.94
N ILE A 53 -8.64 -7.44 -6.71
CA ILE A 53 -9.43 -6.28 -6.29
C ILE A 53 -10.71 -6.28 -7.12
N ARG A 54 -11.85 -6.35 -6.44
CA ARG A 54 -13.17 -6.27 -7.07
C ARG A 54 -13.75 -4.89 -6.83
N LEU A 55 -13.95 -4.16 -7.92
CA LEU A 55 -14.56 -2.85 -7.95
C LEU A 55 -15.81 -2.90 -8.82
N ARG A 56 -16.99 -2.82 -8.19
CA ARG A 56 -18.29 -2.99 -8.87
C ARG A 56 -18.33 -4.31 -9.66
N ASN A 57 -18.37 -4.23 -10.99
CA ASN A 57 -18.45 -5.36 -11.91
C ASN A 57 -17.09 -5.74 -12.51
N THR A 58 -16.02 -5.06 -12.08
CA THR A 58 -14.66 -5.24 -12.60
C THR A 58 -13.80 -5.95 -11.58
N SER A 59 -12.92 -6.83 -12.06
CA SER A 59 -11.88 -7.46 -11.26
C SER A 59 -10.52 -7.08 -11.82
N VAL A 60 -9.62 -6.63 -10.95
CA VAL A 60 -8.23 -6.31 -11.28
C VAL A 60 -7.32 -7.25 -10.50
N THR A 61 -6.36 -7.83 -11.21
CA THR A 61 -5.32 -8.68 -10.61
C THR A 61 -4.01 -7.93 -10.62
N VAL A 62 -3.43 -7.70 -9.43
CA VAL A 62 -2.10 -7.13 -9.25
C VAL A 62 -1.16 -8.25 -8.83
N ASN A 63 -0.14 -8.50 -9.63
CA ASN A 63 0.87 -9.52 -9.35
C ASN A 63 2.05 -8.91 -8.62
N ASN A 64 2.83 -9.75 -7.94
CA ASN A 64 4.05 -9.35 -7.25
C ASN A 64 3.83 -8.26 -6.20
N VAL A 65 2.69 -8.33 -5.51
CA VAL A 65 2.43 -7.51 -4.33
C VAL A 65 3.30 -8.05 -3.21
N LYS A 66 4.17 -7.20 -2.69
CA LYS A 66 5.05 -7.53 -1.58
C LYS A 66 4.44 -7.07 -0.29
N GLY A 67 4.86 -7.74 0.77
CA GLY A 67 4.36 -7.49 2.09
C GLY A 67 4.67 -6.13 2.67
N THR A 68 5.30 -5.19 1.96
CA THR A 68 5.50 -3.79 2.40
C THR A 68 4.84 -2.78 1.47
N ASP A 69 4.19 -3.23 0.40
CA ASP A 69 3.62 -2.35 -0.61
C ASP A 69 2.34 -1.65 -0.15
N LEU A 70 2.07 -0.49 -0.74
CA LEU A 70 0.79 0.20 -0.67
C LEU A 70 0.08 0.08 -2.03
N LEU A 71 -1.18 -0.36 -2.02
CA LEU A 71 -2.06 -0.38 -3.18
C LEU A 71 -3.04 0.79 -3.08
N LEU A 72 -2.95 1.74 -4.00
CA LEU A 72 -3.95 2.81 -4.16
C LEU A 72 -4.97 2.38 -5.21
N VAL A 73 -6.24 2.32 -4.83
CA VAL A 73 -7.33 1.91 -5.72
C VAL A 73 -8.22 3.11 -6.03
N TYR A 74 -8.23 3.53 -7.29
CA TYR A 74 -9.12 4.55 -7.85
C TYR A 74 -10.21 3.91 -8.70
N ASP A 75 -11.20 4.69 -9.10
CA ASP A 75 -12.32 4.20 -9.93
C ASP A 75 -11.88 3.57 -11.28
N ASN A 76 -10.73 4.00 -11.81
CA ASN A 76 -10.21 3.60 -13.12
C ASN A 76 -8.77 3.08 -13.10
N ALA A 77 -8.14 2.97 -11.93
CA ALA A 77 -6.73 2.62 -11.82
C ALA A 77 -6.40 1.94 -10.50
N VAL A 78 -5.36 1.10 -10.51
CA VAL A 78 -4.71 0.58 -9.32
C VAL A 78 -3.23 0.90 -9.41
N ILE A 79 -2.68 1.55 -8.39
CA ILE A 79 -1.28 1.92 -8.30
C ILE A 79 -0.64 1.10 -7.19
N GLN A 80 0.40 0.34 -7.54
CA GLN A 80 1.27 -0.34 -6.57
C GLN A 80 2.44 0.59 -6.25
N VAL A 81 2.50 1.05 -5.01
CA VAL A 81 3.61 1.84 -4.46
C VAL A 81 4.51 0.89 -3.67
N PRO A 82 5.68 0.52 -4.20
CA PRO A 82 6.61 -0.31 -3.46
C PRO A 82 7.21 0.46 -2.29
N ASP A 83 7.37 -0.20 -1.15
CA ASP A 83 8.23 0.32 -0.08
C ASP A 83 9.69 0.15 -0.50
N THR A 84 10.17 1.12 -1.27
CA THR A 84 11.58 1.28 -1.54
C THR A 84 12.20 1.98 -0.36
N ASN A 85 12.94 1.23 0.45
CA ASN A 85 13.86 1.82 1.40
C ASN A 85 14.93 2.57 0.59
N VAL A 86 14.75 3.87 0.41
CA VAL A 86 15.76 4.72 -0.22
C VAL A 86 16.85 4.90 0.82
N SER A 87 17.87 4.04 0.76
CA SER A 87 19.10 4.26 1.50
C SER A 87 19.76 5.50 0.90
N ILE A 88 19.68 6.64 1.59
CA ILE A 88 20.55 7.76 1.27
C ILE A 88 21.94 7.36 1.77
N PRO A 89 22.95 7.22 0.88
CA PRO A 89 24.29 6.84 1.32
C PRO A 89 24.81 7.84 2.35
N ASP A 90 25.44 7.32 3.41
CA ASP A 90 26.18 8.16 4.36
C ASP A 90 27.20 8.99 3.57
N GLY A 91 27.01 10.31 3.55
CA GLY A 91 27.81 11.26 2.76
C GLY A 91 27.05 12.03 1.67
N CYS A 92 25.85 11.60 1.29
CA CYS A 92 24.99 12.36 0.36
C CYS A 92 24.14 13.44 1.05
N VAL A 93 24.09 13.45 2.39
CA VAL A 93 23.45 14.51 3.18
C VAL A 93 24.53 15.42 3.73
N SER A 94 24.67 16.61 3.15
CA SER A 94 25.41 17.72 3.75
C SER A 94 24.42 18.78 4.23
N VAL A 95 24.32 18.94 5.55
CA VAL A 95 23.67 20.11 6.17
C VAL A 95 24.75 21.14 6.40
N SER A 96 24.79 22.20 5.59
CA SER A 96 25.63 23.37 5.88
C SER A 96 24.86 24.30 6.80
N GLU A 97 25.33 24.46 8.04
CA GLU A 97 24.83 25.50 8.92
C GLU A 97 25.32 26.86 8.43
N THR A 98 24.41 27.71 7.94
CA THR A 98 24.71 29.12 7.72
C THR A 98 24.62 29.82 9.06
N ASN A 99 25.76 30.10 9.69
CA ASN A 99 25.80 30.96 10.88
C ASN A 99 25.26 32.34 10.51
N ALA A 100 24.01 32.63 10.89
CA ALA A 100 23.45 33.96 10.81
C ALA A 100 24.16 34.85 11.83
N THR A 101 25.09 35.67 11.35
CA THR A 101 25.66 36.75 12.15
C THR A 101 24.63 37.87 12.27
N TRP A 102 24.11 38.08 13.48
CA TRP A 102 23.31 39.25 13.80
C TRP A 102 24.26 40.40 14.18
N SER A 103 24.22 41.49 13.41
CA SER A 103 24.91 42.76 13.69
C SER A 103 24.02 43.72 14.48
#